data_AF-A0A0M0K3P4-F1
#
_entry.id   AF-A0A0M0K3P4-F1
#
_cell.length_a   1.000
_cell.length_b   1.000
_cell.length_c   1.000
_cell.angle_alpha   90.00
_cell.angle_beta   90.00
_cell.angle_gamma   90.00
#
_symmetry.space_group_name_H-M   'P 1'
#
loop_
_entity.id
_entity.type
_entity.pdbx_description
1 polymer ?
#
loop_
_entity_poly.entity_id
_entity_poly.type
_entity_poly.pdbx_seq_one_letter_code
_entity_poly.pdbx_strand_id
1 'polypeptide(L)'
;MGNSGSAFNRWDQLFQALTRPEDLRAYLEQMAPLEQGPRQGALRTQIELLTGTLQLEIALLRVSEVAESFDTATFCLGQLVSHEPQMISELPFAHTFVDGLSSALRKGWLVHHGVGKFAANALTILCICEQAVPAVREHAIAELLSGLLEWLRSDDPAADVDEVCGCNCGCPALSATCWLERLLSKPDELLEARVRESPQLWPLVTAMLHVICRRDGNPFALTRLLRIPSVFGDLMRHDEAAASTTLNFLTFGMLQFDNPMFTEDAVQRLDSARDSARAAATDSTADVAKDRAATGADTLIAPDDLPGMQALTTARVLHQIRAQYDAGVGLGGDLSATLEVNFKDENSAGSAVRREWFALVSEAFVAPSAGLLIGTERGASVRPLPMLATDPRLPQQLRDLEMLGRFLGLAIIQQVCVGVRLHPSLCRSLLAHGQRWEWTYEDVEQLDAQLYQHKVNSCLVVRHSR
;
A
#
# COMPACT_ATOMS: atom_id res chain seq x y z
N MET A 1 32.28 0.35 -52.89
CA MET A 1 30.87 -0.03 -52.70
C MET A 1 30.86 -1.30 -51.85
N GLY A 2 30.73 -1.18 -50.53
CA GLY A 2 30.97 -2.29 -49.61
C GLY A 2 29.91 -2.38 -48.51
N ASN A 3 29.44 -3.61 -48.27
CA ASN A 3 28.91 -4.14 -47.01
C ASN A 3 27.65 -3.53 -46.35
N SER A 4 26.67 -3.03 -47.10
CA SER A 4 25.34 -2.75 -46.55
C SER A 4 24.46 -4.01 -46.33
N GLY A 5 24.81 -5.16 -46.93
CA GLY A 5 23.99 -6.38 -46.86
C GLY A 5 24.16 -7.23 -45.59
N SER A 6 25.25 -7.10 -44.83
CA SER A 6 25.48 -7.93 -43.64
C SER A 6 24.84 -7.38 -42.36
N ALA A 7 24.58 -6.07 -42.30
CA ALA A 7 23.91 -5.42 -41.18
C ALA A 7 22.39 -5.63 -41.19
N PHE A 8 21.75 -5.59 -42.37
CA PHE A 8 20.33 -5.87 -42.54
C PHE A 8 19.95 -7.28 -42.06
N ASN A 9 20.74 -8.30 -42.47
CA ASN A 9 20.52 -9.69 -42.03
C ASN A 9 20.61 -9.90 -40.51
N ARG A 10 21.27 -9.01 -39.75
CA ARG A 10 21.44 -9.18 -38.30
C ARG A 10 20.29 -8.61 -37.49
N TRP A 11 19.64 -7.55 -37.99
CA TRP A 11 18.40 -7.06 -37.39
C TRP A 11 17.28 -8.06 -37.60
N ASP A 12 17.14 -8.61 -38.81
CA ASP A 12 16.16 -9.65 -39.10
C ASP A 12 16.35 -10.88 -38.20
N GLN A 13 17.59 -11.28 -37.93
CA GLN A 13 17.90 -12.37 -36.99
C GLN A 13 17.47 -12.07 -35.56
N LEU A 14 17.74 -10.85 -35.05
CA LEU A 14 17.31 -10.44 -33.72
C LEU A 14 15.78 -10.41 -33.64
N PHE A 15 15.10 -9.78 -34.59
CA PHE A 15 13.64 -9.69 -34.60
C PHE A 15 12.97 -11.06 -34.76
N GLN A 16 13.55 -11.97 -35.55
CA GLN A 16 13.09 -13.36 -35.60
C GLN A 16 13.27 -14.06 -34.25
N ALA A 17 14.42 -13.90 -33.60
CA ALA A 17 14.69 -14.50 -32.30
C ALA A 17 13.76 -13.98 -31.19
N LEU A 18 13.29 -12.73 -31.30
CA LEU A 18 12.34 -12.12 -30.37
C LEU A 18 10.91 -12.72 -30.45
N THR A 19 10.61 -13.53 -31.46
CA THR A 19 9.26 -14.13 -31.60
C THR A 19 9.00 -15.26 -30.61
N ARG A 20 10.05 -15.96 -30.13
CA ARG A 20 9.92 -17.08 -29.19
C ARG A 20 11.04 -17.08 -28.15
N PRO A 21 10.75 -17.38 -26.87
CA PRO A 21 11.77 -17.42 -25.82
C PRO A 21 12.95 -18.36 -26.14
N GLU A 22 12.66 -19.54 -26.70
CA GLU A 22 13.69 -20.52 -27.07
C GLU A 22 14.65 -20.03 -28.17
N ASP A 23 14.15 -19.27 -29.14
CA ASP A 23 14.95 -18.75 -30.24
C ASP A 23 15.86 -17.61 -29.76
N LEU A 24 15.38 -16.82 -28.79
CA LEU A 24 16.13 -15.76 -28.15
C LEU A 24 17.34 -16.27 -27.36
N ARG A 25 17.14 -17.33 -26.58
CA ARG A 25 18.24 -17.97 -25.85
C ARG A 25 19.30 -18.50 -26.80
N ALA A 26 18.88 -19.22 -27.84
CA ALA A 26 19.79 -19.75 -28.85
C ALA A 26 20.55 -18.64 -29.58
N TYR A 27 19.89 -17.50 -29.87
CA TYR A 27 20.53 -16.32 -30.45
C TYR A 27 21.60 -15.74 -29.50
N LEU A 28 21.29 -15.58 -28.22
CA LEU A 28 22.24 -15.07 -27.22
C LEU A 28 23.42 -16.03 -27.02
N GLU A 29 23.19 -17.33 -26.93
CA GLU A 29 24.25 -18.35 -26.84
C GLU A 29 25.16 -18.37 -28.08
N GLN A 30 24.67 -17.99 -29.26
CA GLN A 30 25.50 -17.82 -30.47
C GLN A 30 26.35 -16.55 -30.46
N MET A 31 25.96 -15.54 -29.68
CA MET A 31 26.53 -14.20 -29.67
C MET A 31 27.40 -13.92 -28.42
N ALA A 32 27.15 -14.62 -27.31
CA ALA A 32 27.80 -14.43 -26.00
C ALA A 32 29.20 -15.06 -25.80
N PRO A 33 29.56 -16.26 -26.32
CA PRO A 33 30.74 -16.99 -25.85
C PRO A 33 32.09 -16.55 -26.42
N LEU A 34 32.18 -15.41 -27.12
CA LEU A 34 33.45 -14.92 -27.65
C LEU A 34 33.78 -13.59 -26.99
N GLU A 35 34.44 -13.66 -25.84
CA GLU A 35 35.17 -12.51 -25.29
C GLU A 35 35.98 -11.85 -26.42
N GLN A 36 35.58 -10.64 -26.81
CA GLN A 36 36.25 -9.82 -27.82
C GLN A 36 36.12 -10.29 -29.29
N GLY A 37 35.12 -11.11 -29.61
CA GLY A 37 34.84 -11.52 -31.00
C GLY A 37 34.00 -10.50 -31.81
N PRO A 38 34.08 -10.50 -33.16
CA PRO A 38 33.31 -9.60 -34.03
C PRO A 38 31.78 -9.76 -33.93
N ARG A 39 31.29 -10.86 -33.35
CA ARG A 39 29.85 -11.11 -33.08
C ARG A 39 29.36 -10.40 -31.82
N GLN A 40 30.15 -10.42 -30.74
CA GLN A 40 29.84 -9.68 -29.51
C GLN A 40 29.84 -8.16 -29.78
N GLY A 41 30.78 -7.69 -30.61
CA GLY A 41 30.78 -6.30 -31.10
C GLY A 41 29.52 -5.94 -31.88
N ALA A 42 28.97 -6.88 -32.66
CA ALA A 42 27.74 -6.65 -33.41
C ALA A 42 26.50 -6.53 -32.50
N LEU A 43 26.35 -7.44 -31.53
CA LEU A 43 25.28 -7.36 -30.54
C LEU A 43 25.37 -6.04 -29.79
N ARG A 44 26.58 -5.69 -29.31
CA ARG A 44 26.83 -4.42 -28.63
C ARG A 44 26.36 -3.22 -29.47
N THR A 45 26.74 -3.14 -30.74
CA THR A 45 26.31 -2.06 -31.63
C THR A 45 24.79 -2.03 -31.82
N GLN A 46 24.13 -3.19 -31.93
CA GLN A 46 22.66 -3.24 -32.01
C GLN A 46 22.02 -2.69 -30.74
N ILE A 47 22.50 -3.10 -29.56
CA ILE A 47 22.00 -2.60 -28.27
C ILE A 47 22.26 -1.11 -28.10
N GLU A 48 23.46 -0.63 -28.46
CA GLU A 48 23.79 0.81 -28.42
C GLU A 48 22.86 1.63 -29.34
N LEU A 49 22.49 1.11 -30.50
CA LEU A 49 21.52 1.75 -31.39
C LEU A 49 20.11 1.77 -30.79
N LEU A 50 19.64 0.65 -30.24
CA LEU A 50 18.33 0.59 -29.57
C LEU A 50 18.27 1.55 -28.38
N THR A 51 19.28 1.52 -27.51
CA THR A 51 19.39 2.43 -26.37
C THR A 51 19.50 3.89 -26.81
N GLY A 52 20.25 4.18 -27.87
CA GLY A 52 20.32 5.52 -28.47
C GLY A 52 18.94 6.03 -28.93
N THR A 53 18.11 5.15 -29.52
CA THR A 53 16.71 5.47 -29.86
C THR A 53 15.87 5.82 -28.62
N LEU A 54 16.08 5.14 -27.50
CA LEU A 54 15.34 5.42 -26.25
C LEU A 54 15.82 6.70 -25.54
N GLN A 55 17.03 7.16 -25.85
CA GLN A 55 17.61 8.37 -25.26
C GLN A 55 17.26 9.65 -26.01
N LEU A 56 16.50 9.58 -27.12
CA LEU A 56 16.05 10.74 -27.89
C LEU A 56 15.30 11.79 -27.04
N GLU A 57 15.38 13.04 -27.48
CA GLU A 57 14.66 14.15 -26.84
C GLU A 57 13.14 13.95 -26.92
N ILE A 58 12.44 14.31 -25.84
CA ILE A 58 10.99 14.15 -25.71
C ILE A 58 10.23 14.85 -26.86
N ALA A 59 10.73 15.99 -27.34
CA ALA A 59 10.11 16.72 -28.44
C ALA A 59 9.99 15.89 -29.73
N LEU A 60 10.92 14.97 -29.97
CA LEU A 60 10.94 14.13 -31.16
C LEU A 60 9.91 12.99 -31.11
N LEU A 61 9.45 12.61 -29.92
CA LEU A 61 8.44 11.55 -29.73
C LEU A 61 7.05 11.94 -30.25
N ARG A 62 6.86 13.21 -30.65
CA ARG A 62 5.63 13.66 -31.33
C ARG A 62 5.57 13.26 -32.81
N VAL A 63 6.70 12.81 -33.38
CA VAL A 63 6.78 12.31 -34.75
C VAL A 63 6.45 10.81 -34.73
N SER A 64 5.43 10.39 -35.48
CA SER A 64 4.88 9.02 -35.44
C SER A 64 5.96 7.96 -35.67
N GLU A 65 6.81 8.16 -36.66
CA GLU A 65 7.86 7.21 -37.04
C GLU A 65 8.92 7.08 -35.93
N VAL A 66 9.18 8.16 -35.19
CA VAL A 66 10.10 8.16 -34.05
C VAL A 66 9.45 7.44 -32.87
N ALA A 67 8.17 7.68 -32.62
CA ALA A 67 7.40 7.01 -31.58
C ALA A 67 7.31 5.49 -31.81
N GLU A 68 7.05 5.05 -33.04
CA GLU A 68 7.05 3.63 -33.43
C GLU A 68 8.43 2.98 -33.26
N SER A 69 9.49 3.70 -33.63
CA SER A 69 10.87 3.23 -33.43
C SER A 69 11.21 3.11 -31.94
N PHE A 70 10.71 4.04 -31.11
CA PHE A 70 10.88 4.03 -29.67
C PHE A 70 10.15 2.84 -29.01
N ASP A 71 8.90 2.58 -29.41
CA ASP A 71 8.13 1.42 -28.95
C ASP A 71 8.85 0.12 -29.34
N THR A 72 9.23 -0.01 -30.62
CA THR A 72 9.97 -1.17 -31.13
C THR A 72 11.27 -1.40 -30.36
N ALA A 73 12.02 -0.35 -30.07
CA ALA A 73 13.26 -0.46 -29.30
C ALA A 73 13.01 -0.87 -27.84
N THR A 74 11.95 -0.35 -27.23
CA THR A 74 11.52 -0.74 -25.87
C THR A 74 11.13 -2.20 -25.83
N PHE A 75 10.35 -2.66 -26.82
CA PHE A 75 9.97 -4.05 -26.97
C PHE A 75 11.19 -4.96 -27.10
N CYS A 76 12.15 -4.63 -27.97
CA CYS A 76 13.34 -5.44 -28.17
C CYS A 76 14.16 -5.62 -26.90
N LEU A 77 14.51 -4.51 -26.24
CA LEU A 77 15.32 -4.55 -25.02
C LEU A 77 14.56 -5.22 -23.87
N GLY A 78 13.26 -4.94 -23.74
CA GLY A 78 12.45 -5.49 -22.67
C GLY A 78 12.22 -7.00 -22.82
N GLN A 79 12.06 -7.52 -24.04
CA GLN A 79 11.97 -8.96 -24.32
C GLN A 79 13.28 -9.68 -23.98
N LEU A 80 14.43 -9.11 -24.39
CA LEU A 80 15.76 -9.64 -24.05
C LEU A 80 15.94 -9.80 -22.54
N VAL A 81 15.63 -8.76 -21.78
CA VAL A 81 15.75 -8.77 -20.32
C VAL A 81 14.68 -9.65 -19.66
N SER A 82 13.44 -9.67 -20.16
CA SER A 82 12.36 -10.43 -19.53
C SER A 82 12.54 -11.94 -19.68
N HIS A 83 13.10 -12.39 -20.80
CA HIS A 83 13.29 -13.81 -21.08
C HIS A 83 14.61 -14.36 -20.56
N GLU A 84 15.70 -13.61 -20.67
CA GLU A 84 17.04 -14.08 -20.31
C GLU A 84 17.79 -13.09 -19.38
N PRO A 85 17.20 -12.71 -18.22
CA PRO A 85 17.75 -11.67 -17.34
C PRO A 85 19.16 -12.02 -16.85
N GLN A 86 19.43 -13.29 -16.55
CA GLN A 86 20.74 -13.75 -16.12
C GLN A 86 21.79 -13.53 -17.22
N MET A 87 21.59 -14.11 -18.42
CA MET A 87 22.56 -14.00 -19.51
C MET A 87 22.79 -12.54 -19.92
N ILE A 88 21.73 -11.72 -19.94
CA ILE A 88 21.87 -10.28 -20.23
C ILE A 88 22.72 -9.59 -19.17
N SER A 89 22.55 -9.91 -17.89
CA SER A 89 23.33 -9.30 -16.81
C SER A 89 24.83 -9.66 -16.84
N GLU A 90 25.18 -10.80 -17.46
CA GLU A 90 26.57 -11.27 -17.60
C GLU A 90 27.31 -10.57 -18.77
N LEU A 91 26.59 -9.84 -19.64
CA LEU A 91 27.21 -9.11 -20.75
C LEU A 91 28.05 -7.92 -20.23
N PRO A 92 29.24 -7.65 -20.81
CA PRO A 92 30.09 -6.52 -20.40
C PRO A 92 29.43 -5.12 -20.53
N PHE A 93 28.35 -5.03 -21.30
CA PHE A 93 27.58 -3.81 -21.56
C PHE A 93 26.13 -3.92 -21.05
N ALA A 94 25.88 -4.77 -20.05
CA ALA A 94 24.55 -4.95 -19.45
C ALA A 94 23.92 -3.65 -18.94
N HIS A 95 24.74 -2.70 -18.44
CA HIS A 95 24.28 -1.38 -18.01
C HIS A 95 23.55 -0.61 -19.12
N THR A 96 23.96 -0.79 -20.39
CA THR A 96 23.33 -0.13 -21.55
C THR A 96 21.88 -0.56 -21.75
N PHE A 97 21.52 -1.80 -21.37
CA PHE A 97 20.13 -2.26 -21.38
C PHE A 97 19.32 -1.53 -20.30
N VAL A 98 19.87 -1.44 -19.09
CA VAL A 98 19.23 -0.76 -17.96
C VAL A 98 19.00 0.71 -18.30
N ASP A 99 19.99 1.41 -18.86
CA ASP A 99 19.89 2.82 -19.24
C ASP A 99 18.82 3.06 -20.32
N GLY A 100 18.74 2.17 -21.29
CA GLY A 100 17.72 2.20 -22.34
C GLY A 100 16.32 2.00 -21.76
N LEU A 101 16.11 0.92 -21.00
CA LEU A 101 14.83 0.62 -20.37
C LEU A 101 14.44 1.69 -19.34
N SER A 102 15.40 2.28 -18.65
CA SER A 102 15.16 3.39 -17.72
C SER A 102 14.70 4.66 -18.45
N SER A 103 15.21 4.90 -19.66
CA SER A 103 14.72 5.99 -20.52
C SER A 103 13.30 5.71 -21.03
N ALA A 104 13.01 4.46 -21.41
CA ALA A 104 11.66 4.03 -21.79
C ALA A 104 10.66 4.08 -20.63
N LEU A 105 11.08 3.75 -19.42
CA LEU A 105 10.27 3.88 -18.21
C LEU A 105 9.80 5.34 -18.02
N ARG A 106 10.72 6.31 -18.14
CA ARG A 106 10.40 7.73 -17.92
C ARG A 106 9.60 8.37 -19.05
N LYS A 107 9.91 8.05 -20.30
CA LYS A 107 9.35 8.72 -21.48
C LYS A 107 8.24 7.93 -22.16
N GLY A 108 8.17 6.63 -21.94
CA GLY A 108 7.28 5.71 -22.67
C GLY A 108 5.81 6.09 -22.55
N TRP A 109 5.39 6.64 -21.41
CA TRP A 109 4.01 7.10 -21.22
C TRP A 109 3.60 8.22 -22.19
N LEU A 110 4.54 8.99 -22.72
CA LEU A 110 4.31 10.04 -23.72
C LEU A 110 4.09 9.47 -25.14
N VAL A 111 4.53 8.23 -25.38
CA VAL A 111 4.30 7.49 -26.62
C VAL A 111 3.01 6.71 -26.49
N HIS A 112 2.98 5.79 -25.52
CA HIS A 112 1.85 4.93 -25.20
C HIS A 112 2.06 4.32 -23.80
N HIS A 113 1.00 4.23 -22.99
CA HIS A 113 1.08 3.69 -21.63
C HIS A 113 1.73 2.28 -21.57
N GLY A 114 1.52 1.46 -22.61
CA GLY A 114 2.11 0.13 -22.71
C GLY A 114 3.64 0.12 -22.79
N VAL A 115 4.26 1.14 -23.40
CA VAL A 115 5.73 1.25 -23.56
C VAL A 115 6.39 1.41 -22.19
N GLY A 116 5.90 2.36 -21.40
CA GLY A 116 6.40 2.58 -20.03
C GLY A 116 6.20 1.34 -19.15
N LYS A 117 5.00 0.75 -19.17
CA LYS A 117 4.68 -0.47 -18.41
C LYS A 117 5.58 -1.66 -18.79
N PHE A 118 5.86 -1.84 -20.08
CA PHE A 118 6.73 -2.91 -20.55
C PHE A 118 8.17 -2.73 -20.05
N ALA A 119 8.69 -1.50 -20.07
CA ALA A 119 9.99 -1.18 -19.51
C ALA A 119 10.05 -1.42 -17.98
N ALA A 120 9.01 -1.00 -17.24
CA ALA A 120 8.89 -1.26 -15.80
C ALA A 120 8.89 -2.77 -15.49
N ASN A 121 8.17 -3.56 -16.29
CA ASN A 121 8.13 -5.01 -16.16
C ASN A 121 9.52 -5.64 -16.34
N ALA A 122 10.23 -5.29 -17.42
CA ALA A 122 11.55 -5.83 -17.71
C ALA A 122 12.56 -5.49 -16.62
N LEU A 123 12.58 -4.23 -16.15
CA LEU A 123 13.43 -3.81 -15.04
C LEU A 123 13.05 -4.54 -13.74
N THR A 124 11.77 -4.73 -13.46
CA THR A 124 11.31 -5.49 -12.28
C THR A 124 11.81 -6.92 -12.32
N ILE A 125 11.71 -7.60 -13.47
CA ILE A 125 12.22 -8.97 -13.67
C ILE A 125 13.73 -9.03 -13.39
N LEU A 126 14.49 -8.08 -13.93
CA LEU A 126 15.93 -8.01 -13.69
C LEU A 126 16.26 -7.76 -12.21
N CYS A 127 15.52 -6.88 -11.55
CA CYS A 127 15.72 -6.59 -10.12
C CYS A 127 15.51 -7.81 -9.23
N ILE A 128 14.52 -8.67 -9.53
CA ILE A 128 14.16 -9.85 -8.72
C ILE A 128 14.88 -11.13 -9.16
N CYS A 129 15.64 -11.11 -10.26
CA CYS A 129 16.39 -12.28 -10.72
C CYS A 129 17.63 -12.48 -9.85
N GLU A 130 17.55 -13.39 -8.87
CA GLU A 130 18.65 -13.69 -7.94
C GLU A 130 19.94 -14.15 -8.66
N GLN A 131 19.83 -14.76 -9.84
CA GLN A 131 20.95 -15.25 -10.63
C GLN A 131 21.66 -14.14 -11.42
N ALA A 132 21.05 -12.95 -11.56
CA ALA A 132 21.64 -11.85 -12.30
C ALA A 132 22.81 -11.22 -11.52
N VAL A 133 23.79 -10.68 -12.26
CA VAL A 133 24.98 -10.03 -11.71
C VAL A 133 24.58 -8.90 -10.73
N PRO A 134 25.06 -8.92 -9.46
CA PRO A 134 24.62 -7.97 -8.43
C PRO A 134 24.74 -6.50 -8.83
N ALA A 135 25.87 -6.09 -9.42
CA ALA A 135 26.09 -4.70 -9.84
C ALA A 135 25.06 -4.22 -10.90
N VAL A 136 24.61 -5.11 -11.78
CA VAL A 136 23.57 -4.79 -12.78
C VAL A 136 22.20 -4.68 -12.11
N ARG A 137 21.90 -5.57 -11.15
CA ARG A 137 20.67 -5.51 -10.35
C ARG A 137 20.61 -4.21 -9.54
N GLU A 138 21.69 -3.83 -8.88
CA GLU A 138 21.79 -2.58 -8.10
C GLU A 138 21.48 -1.34 -8.96
N HIS A 139 22.05 -1.29 -10.17
CA HIS A 139 21.78 -0.24 -11.15
C HIS A 139 20.31 -0.25 -11.58
N ALA A 140 19.76 -1.43 -11.91
CA ALA A 140 18.36 -1.58 -12.29
C ALA A 140 17.39 -1.16 -11.16
N ILE A 141 17.69 -1.49 -9.90
CA ILE A 141 16.90 -1.08 -8.74
C ILE A 141 16.90 0.44 -8.61
N ALA A 142 18.07 1.08 -8.69
CA ALA A 142 18.19 2.52 -8.59
C ALA A 142 17.38 3.24 -9.69
N GLU A 143 17.52 2.78 -10.93
CA GLU A 143 16.82 3.34 -12.09
C GLU A 143 15.30 3.10 -12.05
N LEU A 144 14.87 1.90 -11.64
CA LEU A 144 13.46 1.58 -11.49
C LEU A 144 12.79 2.42 -10.41
N LEU A 145 13.37 2.49 -9.21
CA LEU A 145 12.84 3.32 -8.11
C LEU A 145 12.73 4.79 -8.53
N SER A 146 13.72 5.28 -9.28
CA SER A 146 13.77 6.64 -9.80
C SER A 146 12.64 6.94 -10.77
N GLY A 147 12.46 6.10 -11.79
CA GLY A 147 11.38 6.27 -12.76
C GLY A 147 9.99 6.06 -12.16
N LEU A 148 9.83 5.12 -11.22
CA LEU A 148 8.54 4.93 -10.54
C LEU A 148 8.19 6.10 -9.61
N LEU A 149 9.19 6.76 -9.01
CA LEU A 149 8.96 8.01 -8.27
C LEU A 149 8.47 9.15 -9.18
N GLU A 150 8.98 9.25 -10.40
CA GLU A 150 8.47 10.21 -11.39
C GLU A 150 7.00 9.91 -11.74
N TRP A 151 6.65 8.64 -11.93
CA TRP A 151 5.26 8.25 -12.19
C TRP A 151 4.32 8.53 -11.02
N LEU A 152 4.76 8.30 -9.77
CA LEU A 152 3.98 8.65 -8.58
C LEU A 152 3.72 10.15 -8.45
N ARG A 153 4.56 10.98 -9.06
CA ARG A 153 4.42 12.44 -9.09
C ARG A 153 3.69 12.97 -10.32
N SER A 154 3.30 12.09 -11.25
CA SER A 154 2.54 12.50 -12.41
C SER A 154 1.12 12.91 -11.99
N ASP A 155 0.66 14.02 -12.56
CA ASP A 155 -0.72 14.51 -12.45
C ASP A 155 -1.59 14.04 -13.64
N ASP A 156 -1.09 13.11 -14.46
CA ASP A 156 -1.82 12.61 -15.63
C ASP A 156 -3.11 11.89 -15.18
N PRO A 157 -4.27 12.24 -15.78
CA PRO A 157 -5.55 11.65 -15.40
C PRO A 157 -5.61 10.16 -15.78
N ALA A 158 -6.40 9.39 -15.03
CA ALA A 158 -6.69 8.01 -15.36
C ALA A 158 -7.49 7.92 -16.68
N ALA A 159 -7.00 7.09 -17.60
CA ALA A 159 -7.69 6.72 -18.83
C ALA A 159 -8.13 5.25 -18.79
N ASP A 160 -9.20 4.91 -19.50
CA ASP A 160 -9.54 3.51 -19.75
C ASP A 160 -8.54 2.93 -20.76
N VAL A 161 -7.88 1.84 -20.40
CA VAL A 161 -6.76 1.29 -21.17
C VAL A 161 -6.81 -0.24 -21.18
N ASP A 162 -6.34 -0.81 -22.28
CA ASP A 162 -6.16 -2.25 -22.40
C ASP A 162 -5.13 -2.78 -21.39
N GLU A 163 -5.27 -4.06 -21.05
CA GLU A 163 -4.32 -4.74 -20.16
C GLU A 163 -2.97 -4.91 -20.85
N VAL A 164 -1.91 -4.39 -20.23
CA VAL A 164 -0.53 -4.56 -20.70
C VAL A 164 0.32 -5.12 -19.55
N CYS A 165 1.03 -6.22 -19.80
CA CYS A 165 1.89 -6.89 -18.81
C CYS A 165 1.18 -7.28 -17.49
N GLY A 166 -0.10 -7.64 -17.56
CA GLY A 166 -0.88 -8.01 -16.38
C GLY A 166 -1.43 -6.82 -15.56
N CYS A 167 -1.41 -5.59 -16.11
CA CYS A 167 -1.91 -4.38 -15.43
C CYS A 167 -2.73 -3.51 -16.40
N ASN A 168 -3.98 -3.26 -16.02
CA ASN A 168 -4.94 -2.37 -16.67
C ASN A 168 -4.87 -0.93 -16.13
N CYS A 169 -3.76 -0.56 -15.50
CA CYS A 169 -3.63 0.69 -14.77
C CYS A 169 -3.66 1.89 -15.74
N GLY A 170 -4.68 2.75 -15.63
CA GLY A 170 -4.96 3.85 -16.55
C GLY A 170 -4.13 5.12 -16.40
N CYS A 171 -3.39 5.25 -15.30
CA CYS A 171 -2.50 6.39 -15.03
C CYS A 171 -1.12 5.93 -14.53
N PRO A 172 -0.08 6.79 -14.67
CA PRO A 172 1.27 6.47 -14.22
C PRO A 172 1.33 6.16 -12.72
N ALA A 173 0.67 6.97 -11.88
CA ALA A 173 0.71 6.85 -10.43
C ALA A 173 0.17 5.50 -9.93
N LEU A 174 -0.99 5.06 -10.45
CA LEU A 174 -1.54 3.74 -10.15
C LEU A 174 -0.61 2.64 -10.62
N SER A 175 -0.09 2.74 -11.85
CA SER A 175 0.84 1.74 -12.37
C SER A 175 2.11 1.64 -11.53
N ALA A 176 2.63 2.77 -11.03
CA ALA A 176 3.83 2.78 -10.21
C ALA A 176 3.65 2.00 -8.91
N THR A 177 2.52 2.19 -8.23
CA THR A 177 2.21 1.40 -7.04
C THR A 177 2.09 -0.10 -7.34
N CYS A 178 1.51 -0.51 -8.47
CA CYS A 178 1.47 -1.93 -8.85
C CYS A 178 2.86 -2.54 -9.08
N TRP A 179 3.77 -1.81 -9.73
CA TRP A 179 5.15 -2.28 -9.95
C TRP A 179 5.95 -2.32 -8.66
N LEU A 180 5.81 -1.32 -7.78
CA LEU A 180 6.41 -1.34 -6.44
C LEU A 180 5.88 -2.51 -5.60
N GLU A 181 4.57 -2.80 -5.68
CA GLU A 181 4.01 -3.98 -5.02
C GLU A 181 4.67 -5.27 -5.52
N ARG A 182 4.78 -5.43 -6.85
CA ARG A 182 5.38 -6.63 -7.48
C ARG A 182 6.86 -6.77 -7.11
N LEU A 183 7.62 -5.68 -7.21
CA LEU A 183 9.04 -5.61 -6.84
C LEU A 183 9.25 -6.05 -5.38
N LEU A 184 8.41 -5.55 -4.47
CA LEU A 184 8.55 -5.78 -3.02
C LEU A 184 7.77 -7.01 -2.52
N SER A 185 7.29 -7.88 -3.42
CA SER A 185 6.47 -9.04 -3.08
C SER A 185 7.20 -10.05 -2.18
N LYS A 186 8.45 -10.35 -2.53
CA LYS A 186 9.38 -11.22 -1.81
C LYS A 186 10.79 -10.70 -2.06
N PRO A 187 11.18 -9.58 -1.43
CA PRO A 187 12.49 -8.99 -1.67
C PRO A 187 13.58 -9.89 -1.08
N ASP A 188 14.69 -10.04 -1.81
CA ASP A 188 15.90 -10.66 -1.30
C ASP A 188 16.77 -9.64 -0.52
N GLU A 189 17.84 -10.11 0.11
CA GLU A 189 18.70 -9.26 0.94
C GLU A 189 19.30 -8.07 0.16
N LEU A 190 19.63 -8.28 -1.12
CA LEU A 190 20.16 -7.23 -1.99
C LEU A 190 19.12 -6.14 -2.22
N LEU A 191 17.90 -6.53 -2.62
CA LEU A 191 16.82 -5.58 -2.88
C LEU A 191 16.44 -4.81 -1.61
N GLU A 192 16.32 -5.50 -0.47
CA GLU A 192 16.03 -4.86 0.82
C GLU A 192 17.09 -3.82 1.19
N ALA A 193 18.38 -4.16 1.07
CA ALA A 193 19.48 -3.25 1.37
C ALA A 193 19.46 -2.03 0.44
N ARG A 194 19.29 -2.24 -0.87
CA ARG A 194 19.27 -1.15 -1.86
C ARG A 194 18.07 -0.22 -1.70
N VAL A 195 16.89 -0.74 -1.32
CA VAL A 195 15.72 0.10 -1.03
C VAL A 195 15.95 0.91 0.25
N ARG A 196 16.49 0.30 1.31
CA ARG A 196 16.78 0.97 2.59
C ARG A 196 17.79 2.11 2.43
N GLU A 197 18.83 1.87 1.64
CA GLU A 197 19.92 2.84 1.40
C GLU A 197 19.60 3.84 0.29
N SER A 198 18.44 3.70 -0.37
CA SER A 198 18.08 4.57 -1.48
C SER A 198 17.84 6.00 -0.98
N PRO A 199 18.46 7.02 -1.60
CA PRO A 199 18.14 8.42 -1.29
C PRO A 199 16.68 8.77 -1.66
N GLN A 200 16.00 7.90 -2.41
CA GLN A 200 14.63 8.08 -2.85
C GLN A 200 13.60 7.43 -1.92
N LEU A 201 14.03 6.71 -0.86
CA LEU A 201 13.11 6.01 0.04
C LEU A 201 12.02 6.94 0.60
N TRP A 202 12.40 8.07 1.19
CA TRP A 202 11.43 9.00 1.75
C TRP A 202 10.56 9.68 0.69
N PRO A 203 11.13 10.22 -0.41
CA PRO A 203 10.34 10.66 -1.55
C PRO A 203 9.31 9.63 -2.05
N LEU A 204 9.67 8.35 -2.13
CA LEU A 204 8.77 7.26 -2.51
C LEU A 204 7.66 7.05 -1.48
N VAL A 205 8.00 6.96 -0.19
CA VAL A 205 7.00 6.81 0.89
C VAL A 205 6.00 7.96 0.85
N THR A 206 6.47 9.21 0.79
CA THR A 206 5.61 10.40 0.74
C THR A 206 4.73 10.43 -0.51
N ALA A 207 5.30 10.15 -1.69
CA ALA A 207 4.56 10.16 -2.93
C ALA A 207 3.51 9.02 -2.98
N MET A 208 3.87 7.82 -2.52
CA MET A 208 2.91 6.73 -2.38
C MET A 208 1.79 7.08 -1.42
N LEU A 209 2.10 7.62 -0.23
CA LEU A 209 1.08 8.05 0.73
C LEU A 209 0.11 9.06 0.10
N HIS A 210 0.63 10.04 -0.63
CA HIS A 210 -0.19 11.05 -1.31
C HIS A 210 -1.14 10.43 -2.33
N VAL A 211 -0.61 9.61 -3.25
CA VAL A 211 -1.38 8.94 -4.31
C VAL A 211 -2.41 7.98 -3.72
N ILE A 212 -2.02 7.20 -2.72
CA ILE A 212 -2.88 6.23 -2.04
C ILE A 212 -4.01 6.94 -1.26
N CYS A 213 -3.70 8.03 -0.55
CA CYS A 213 -4.71 8.84 0.17
C CYS A 213 -5.72 9.49 -0.78
N ARG A 214 -5.33 9.78 -2.02
CA ARG A 214 -6.20 10.28 -3.09
C ARG A 214 -7.00 9.19 -3.81
N ARG A 215 -6.78 7.92 -3.47
CA ARG A 215 -7.37 6.73 -4.13
C ARG A 215 -6.87 6.48 -5.55
N ASP A 216 -5.73 7.07 -5.90
CA ASP A 216 -5.13 6.95 -7.23
C ASP A 216 -4.04 5.85 -7.27
N GLY A 217 -3.89 5.04 -6.20
CA GLY A 217 -2.80 4.08 -6.06
C GLY A 217 -3.16 2.82 -5.26
N ASN A 218 -2.42 1.76 -5.54
CA ASN A 218 -2.51 0.47 -4.87
C ASN A 218 -1.84 0.52 -3.48
N PRO A 219 -2.59 0.29 -2.40
CA PRO A 219 -2.08 0.38 -1.04
C PRO A 219 -1.06 -0.69 -0.65
N PHE A 220 -1.06 -1.84 -1.33
CA PHE A 220 -0.19 -2.96 -0.98
C PHE A 220 1.29 -2.63 -1.21
N ALA A 221 1.60 -1.72 -2.13
CA ALA A 221 2.97 -1.23 -2.36
C ALA A 221 3.60 -0.64 -1.10
N LEU A 222 2.86 0.26 -0.44
CA LEU A 222 3.29 0.89 0.81
C LEU A 222 3.41 -0.15 1.93
N THR A 223 2.44 -1.07 2.04
CA THR A 223 2.50 -2.13 3.06
C THR A 223 3.78 -2.97 2.94
N ARG A 224 4.20 -3.29 1.71
CA ARG A 224 5.39 -4.12 1.45
C ARG A 224 6.68 -3.36 1.70
N LEU A 225 6.74 -2.08 1.31
CA LEU A 225 7.89 -1.22 1.58
C LEU A 225 8.19 -1.11 3.09
N LEU A 226 7.15 -0.95 3.90
CA LEU A 226 7.29 -0.77 5.35
C LEU A 226 7.63 -2.06 6.09
N ARG A 227 7.47 -3.23 5.45
CA ARG A 227 7.89 -4.53 6.00
C ARG A 227 9.39 -4.76 5.87
N ILE A 228 10.09 -4.02 5.00
CA ILE A 228 11.54 -4.09 4.94
C ILE A 228 12.08 -3.72 6.33
N PRO A 229 12.95 -4.55 6.93
CA PRO A 229 13.46 -4.29 8.27
C PRO A 229 14.06 -2.88 8.38
N SER A 230 13.79 -2.24 9.52
CA SER A 230 14.11 -0.86 9.88
C SER A 230 13.29 0.24 9.19
N VAL A 231 12.75 0.05 7.98
CA VAL A 231 12.13 1.15 7.20
C VAL A 231 11.01 1.86 7.96
N PHE A 232 10.08 1.12 8.57
CA PHE A 232 9.02 1.75 9.38
C PHE A 232 9.57 2.46 10.63
N GLY A 233 10.56 1.86 11.30
CA GLY A 233 11.22 2.48 12.46
C GLY A 233 12.01 3.74 12.08
N ASP A 234 12.57 3.78 10.88
CA ASP A 234 13.22 4.96 10.32
C ASP A 234 12.19 6.03 9.92
N LEU A 235 11.04 5.63 9.37
CA LEU A 235 9.93 6.55 9.04
C LEU A 235 9.44 7.26 10.30
N MET A 236 9.28 6.50 11.39
CA MET A 236 8.92 7.04 12.69
C MET A 236 9.88 8.12 13.20
N ARG A 237 11.17 7.94 12.95
CA ARG A 237 12.20 8.92 13.34
C ARG A 237 12.25 10.13 12.40
N HIS A 238 11.97 9.91 11.12
CA HIS A 238 12.08 10.94 10.08
C HIS A 238 10.84 11.84 10.03
N ASP A 239 9.65 11.27 10.09
CA ASP A 239 8.39 11.98 9.92
C ASP A 239 7.26 11.26 10.68
N GLU A 240 7.08 11.63 11.95
CA GLU A 240 6.05 11.07 12.83
C GLU A 240 4.63 11.27 12.27
N ALA A 241 4.38 12.39 11.58
CA ALA A 241 3.08 12.68 10.99
C ALA A 241 2.79 11.76 9.80
N ALA A 242 3.75 11.55 8.91
CA ALA A 242 3.65 10.58 7.82
C ALA A 242 3.56 9.16 8.37
N ALA A 243 4.30 8.81 9.42
CA ALA A 243 4.22 7.49 10.05
C ALA A 243 2.85 7.23 10.70
N SER A 244 2.29 8.23 11.39
CA SER A 244 0.92 8.17 11.94
C SER A 244 -0.12 8.07 10.83
N THR A 245 0.02 8.84 9.75
CA THR A 245 -0.85 8.78 8.56
C THR A 245 -0.76 7.41 7.89
N THR A 246 0.44 6.86 7.80
CA THR A 246 0.72 5.52 7.27
C THR A 246 0.06 4.44 8.12
N LEU A 247 0.22 4.49 9.44
CA LEU A 247 -0.42 3.55 10.35
C LEU A 247 -1.94 3.67 10.25
N ASN A 248 -2.47 4.90 10.21
CA ASN A 248 -3.88 5.14 9.97
C ASN A 248 -4.31 4.55 8.61
N PHE A 249 -3.51 4.70 7.56
CA PHE A 249 -3.83 4.17 6.25
C PHE A 249 -3.78 2.63 6.20
N LEU A 250 -2.73 1.99 6.70
CA LEU A 250 -2.61 0.53 6.75
C LEU A 250 -3.75 -0.10 7.53
N THR A 251 -4.20 0.61 8.57
CA THR A 251 -5.27 0.14 9.43
C THR A 251 -6.65 0.50 8.83
N PHE A 252 -6.85 1.62 8.13
CA PHE A 252 -8.19 2.17 7.75
C PHE A 252 -8.42 2.46 6.28
N GLY A 253 -7.36 2.59 5.48
CA GLY A 253 -7.38 3.15 4.15
C GLY A 253 -8.32 2.44 3.18
N MET A 254 -8.40 1.11 3.23
CA MET A 254 -9.18 0.36 2.23
C MET A 254 -10.71 0.39 2.40
N LEU A 255 -11.25 0.88 3.51
CA LEU A 255 -12.71 0.89 3.76
C LEU A 255 -13.46 1.98 3.00
N GLN A 256 -12.75 2.90 2.37
CA GLN A 256 -13.34 3.94 1.53
C GLN A 256 -12.98 3.80 0.05
N PHE A 257 -12.27 2.74 -0.34
CA PHE A 257 -12.09 2.47 -1.76
C PHE A 257 -13.41 1.88 -2.24
N ASP A 258 -14.01 2.47 -3.27
CA ASP A 258 -14.86 1.75 -4.24
C ASP A 258 -13.96 0.76 -4.98
N ASN A 259 -13.34 -0.15 -4.22
CA ASN A 259 -12.58 -1.23 -4.75
C ASN A 259 -13.64 -2.26 -5.16
N PRO A 260 -13.70 -2.70 -6.42
CA PRO A 260 -14.57 -3.81 -6.81
C PRO A 260 -14.29 -5.10 -6.01
N MET A 261 -13.27 -5.11 -5.15
CA MET A 261 -12.97 -6.14 -4.15
C MET A 261 -13.86 -6.16 -2.90
N PHE A 262 -14.67 -5.13 -2.62
CA PHE A 262 -15.72 -5.19 -1.59
C PHE A 262 -17.08 -5.20 -2.29
N THR A 263 -17.98 -6.09 -1.88
CA THR A 263 -19.35 -6.10 -2.41
C THR A 263 -20.03 -4.79 -2.04
N GLU A 264 -20.84 -4.21 -2.95
CA GLU A 264 -21.64 -3.00 -2.69
C GLU A 264 -22.40 -3.10 -1.36
N ASP A 265 -22.85 -4.31 -1.03
CA ASP A 265 -23.49 -4.70 0.23
C ASP A 265 -22.65 -4.42 1.48
N ALA A 266 -21.35 -4.68 1.45
CA ALA A 266 -20.46 -4.45 2.59
C ALA A 266 -20.22 -2.94 2.81
N VAL A 267 -20.06 -2.20 1.72
CA VAL A 267 -19.92 -0.74 1.74
C VAL A 267 -21.20 -0.07 2.24
N GLN A 268 -22.38 -0.52 1.78
CA GLN A 268 -23.68 -0.02 2.25
C GLN A 268 -23.93 -0.28 3.74
N ARG A 269 -23.53 -1.45 4.27
CA ARG A 269 -23.67 -1.77 5.70
C ARG A 269 -22.79 -0.85 6.57
N LEU A 270 -21.58 -0.55 6.12
CA LEU A 270 -20.66 0.38 6.78
C LEU A 270 -21.15 1.84 6.72
N ASP A 271 -21.66 2.29 5.58
CA ASP A 271 -22.27 3.62 5.46
C ASP A 271 -23.52 3.76 6.34
N SER A 272 -24.34 2.71 6.42
CA SER A 272 -25.51 2.66 7.32
C SER A 272 -25.11 2.71 8.80
N ALA A 273 -24.02 2.03 9.17
CA ALA A 273 -23.47 2.07 10.53
C ALA A 273 -22.90 3.47 10.86
N ARG A 274 -22.25 4.12 9.88
CA ARG A 274 -21.75 5.50 9.99
C ARG A 274 -22.88 6.50 10.21
N ASP A 275 -23.97 6.37 9.47
CA ASP A 275 -25.13 7.26 9.58
C ASP A 275 -25.89 7.02 10.89
N SER A 276 -25.95 5.77 11.35
CA SER A 276 -26.48 5.43 12.69
C SER A 276 -25.63 6.01 13.83
N ALA A 277 -24.31 5.97 13.71
CA ALA A 277 -23.39 6.59 14.67
C ALA A 277 -23.50 8.12 14.68
N ARG A 278 -23.73 8.74 13.50
CA ARG A 278 -24.02 10.18 13.39
C ARG A 278 -25.34 10.55 14.08
N ALA A 279 -26.40 9.76 13.88
CA ALA A 279 -27.69 9.98 14.51
C ALA A 279 -27.62 9.90 16.05
N ALA A 280 -26.90 8.90 16.58
CA ALA A 280 -26.69 8.73 18.02
C ALA A 280 -25.89 9.89 18.65
N ALA A 281 -24.92 10.45 17.92
CA ALA A 281 -24.15 11.61 18.38
C ALA A 281 -24.97 12.90 18.43
N THR A 282 -25.94 13.07 17.53
CA THR A 282 -26.86 14.22 17.56
C THR A 282 -27.88 14.14 18.70
N ASP A 283 -28.41 12.96 19.03
CA ASP A 283 -29.36 12.78 20.15
C ASP A 283 -28.71 13.01 21.52
N SER A 284 -27.45 12.57 21.69
CA SER A 284 -26.70 12.81 22.93
C SER A 284 -26.50 14.29 23.27
N THR A 285 -26.52 15.19 22.27
CA THR A 285 -26.40 16.65 22.52
C THR A 285 -27.72 17.31 22.90
N ALA A 286 -28.86 16.69 22.56
CA ALA A 286 -30.19 17.19 22.91
C ALA A 286 -30.62 16.77 24.33
N ASP A 287 -30.22 15.59 24.80
CA ASP A 287 -30.61 15.07 26.11
C ASP A 287 -29.86 15.72 27.28
N VAL A 288 -28.60 16.13 27.09
CA VAL A 288 -27.84 16.86 28.13
C VAL A 288 -28.44 18.24 28.44
N ALA A 289 -29.21 18.81 27.50
CA ALA A 289 -29.91 20.08 27.72
C ALA A 289 -31.23 19.93 28.50
N LYS A 290 -31.83 18.73 28.56
CA LYS A 290 -33.10 18.47 29.27
C LYS A 290 -32.94 17.97 30.70
N ASP A 291 -31.85 17.25 31.00
CA ASP A 291 -31.64 16.61 32.31
C ASP A 291 -31.30 17.56 33.47
N ARG A 292 -31.14 18.86 33.21
CA ARG A 292 -30.97 19.87 34.28
C ARG A 292 -32.27 20.42 34.85
N ALA A 293 -33.44 20.00 34.37
CA ALA A 293 -34.73 20.62 34.74
C ALA A 293 -35.72 19.71 35.53
N ALA A 294 -35.42 18.45 35.81
CA ALA A 294 -36.38 17.56 36.48
C ALA A 294 -35.75 16.68 37.58
N THR A 295 -35.57 17.25 38.76
CA THR A 295 -35.42 16.48 40.00
C THR A 295 -36.79 16.25 40.63
N GLY A 296 -37.29 15.00 40.59
CA GLY A 296 -38.44 14.60 41.39
C GLY A 296 -39.15 13.31 40.96
N ALA A 297 -39.13 12.34 41.87
CA ALA A 297 -40.05 11.21 42.04
C ALA A 297 -39.81 9.91 41.25
N ASP A 298 -39.88 8.82 42.03
CA ASP A 298 -39.86 7.40 41.68
C ASP A 298 -40.70 7.05 40.44
N THR A 299 -40.16 6.23 39.53
CA THR A 299 -40.95 5.16 38.89
C THR A 299 -40.08 4.04 38.35
N LEU A 300 -40.60 2.82 38.51
CA LEU A 300 -40.05 1.53 38.10
C LEU A 300 -39.70 1.45 36.61
N ILE A 301 -38.53 0.87 36.31
CA ILE A 301 -38.09 0.52 34.96
C ILE A 301 -38.91 -0.69 34.48
N ALA A 302 -39.71 -0.49 33.43
CA ALA A 302 -40.28 -1.57 32.63
C ALA A 302 -39.25 -2.02 31.57
N PRO A 303 -39.12 -3.33 31.27
CA PRO A 303 -38.19 -3.83 30.29
C PRO A 303 -38.89 -3.93 28.92
N ASP A 304 -38.72 -2.94 28.06
CA ASP A 304 -39.01 -3.08 26.63
C ASP A 304 -38.22 -2.02 25.85
N ASP A 305 -36.98 -2.38 25.49
CA ASP A 305 -36.24 -1.79 24.37
C ASP A 305 -35.25 -2.86 23.88
N LEU A 306 -35.75 -3.76 23.03
CA LEU A 306 -34.94 -4.78 22.34
C LEU A 306 -34.03 -4.10 21.31
N PRO A 307 -32.70 -4.25 21.39
CA PRO A 307 -31.80 -3.71 20.37
C PRO A 307 -31.96 -4.49 19.05
N GLY A 308 -31.94 -3.76 17.93
CA GLY A 308 -32.15 -4.27 16.57
C GLY A 308 -31.22 -5.43 16.19
N MET A 309 -31.68 -6.26 15.25
CA MET A 309 -31.10 -7.54 14.82
C MET A 309 -29.58 -7.52 14.50
N GLN A 310 -28.99 -6.36 14.20
CA GLN A 310 -27.56 -6.15 13.96
C GLN A 310 -26.70 -6.10 15.24
N ALA A 311 -27.24 -5.65 16.39
CA ALA A 311 -26.53 -5.62 17.66
C ALA A 311 -26.34 -7.04 18.25
N LEU A 312 -27.27 -7.94 17.94
CA LEU A 312 -27.22 -9.37 18.31
C LEU A 312 -26.11 -10.13 17.55
N THR A 313 -25.77 -9.72 16.32
CA THR A 313 -24.73 -10.38 15.52
C THR A 313 -23.32 -9.99 15.96
N THR A 314 -23.05 -8.71 16.24
CA THR A 314 -21.71 -8.24 16.66
C THR A 314 -21.33 -8.70 18.06
N ALA A 315 -22.28 -8.69 19.00
CA ALA A 315 -22.07 -9.21 20.36
C ALA A 315 -21.72 -10.71 20.34
N ARG A 316 -22.34 -11.48 19.43
CA ARG A 316 -22.05 -12.92 19.26
C ARG A 316 -20.64 -13.15 18.73
N VAL A 317 -20.19 -12.35 17.77
CA VAL A 317 -18.81 -12.41 17.23
C VAL A 317 -17.80 -12.15 18.35
N LEU A 318 -17.95 -11.05 19.10
CA LEU A 318 -17.02 -10.72 20.17
C LEU A 318 -16.98 -11.80 21.26
N HIS A 319 -18.15 -12.37 21.61
CA HIS A 319 -18.23 -13.49 22.54
C HIS A 319 -17.46 -14.74 22.04
N GLN A 320 -17.58 -15.07 20.75
CA GLN A 320 -16.83 -16.18 20.15
C GLN A 320 -15.32 -15.93 20.14
N ILE A 321 -14.90 -14.71 19.82
CA ILE A 321 -13.49 -14.31 19.87
C ILE A 321 -12.93 -14.41 21.29
N ARG A 322 -13.69 -13.98 22.32
CA ARG A 322 -13.31 -14.15 23.73
C ARG A 322 -13.10 -15.63 24.09
N ALA A 323 -14.03 -16.50 23.69
CA ALA A 323 -13.92 -17.93 23.96
C ALA A 323 -12.71 -18.59 23.25
N GLN A 324 -12.41 -18.17 22.02
CA GLN A 324 -11.21 -18.62 21.30
C GLN A 324 -9.92 -18.15 21.99
N TYR A 325 -9.91 -16.89 22.41
CA TYR A 325 -8.80 -16.31 23.16
C TYR A 325 -8.53 -17.06 24.47
N ASP A 326 -9.59 -17.39 25.21
CA ASP A 326 -9.54 -18.21 26.42
C ASP A 326 -8.96 -19.62 26.18
N ALA A 327 -9.29 -20.21 25.03
CA ALA A 327 -8.77 -21.51 24.63
C ALA A 327 -7.34 -21.46 24.07
N GLY A 328 -6.70 -20.28 23.98
CA GLY A 328 -5.35 -20.12 23.44
C GLY A 328 -5.27 -20.28 21.92
N VAL A 329 -6.38 -20.09 21.21
CA VAL A 329 -6.46 -20.18 19.74
C VAL A 329 -6.87 -18.84 19.12
N GLY A 330 -6.71 -18.71 17.80
CA GLY A 330 -6.97 -17.45 17.10
C GLY A 330 -6.12 -16.32 17.67
N LEU A 331 -6.76 -15.23 18.14
CA LEU A 331 -6.05 -14.11 18.77
C LEU A 331 -5.31 -14.51 20.06
N GLY A 332 -5.67 -15.61 20.72
CA GLY A 332 -4.99 -16.10 21.92
C GLY A 332 -3.69 -16.87 21.62
N GLY A 333 -3.49 -17.30 20.37
CA GLY A 333 -2.36 -18.10 19.93
C GLY A 333 -1.16 -17.29 19.42
N ASP A 334 -0.27 -17.96 18.70
CA ASP A 334 0.86 -17.33 17.98
C ASP A 334 0.38 -16.67 16.68
N LEU A 335 0.47 -15.35 16.62
CA LEU A 335 0.02 -14.54 15.49
C LEU A 335 0.95 -14.61 14.27
N SER A 336 2.16 -15.16 14.42
CA SER A 336 3.12 -15.33 13.32
C SER A 336 2.82 -16.56 12.44
N ALA A 337 1.96 -17.46 12.93
CA ALA A 337 1.52 -18.64 12.19
C ALA A 337 0.58 -18.28 11.02
N THR A 338 0.37 -19.24 10.11
CA THR A 338 -0.57 -19.06 8.99
C THR A 338 -2.00 -18.95 9.53
N LEU A 339 -2.69 -17.84 9.22
CA LEU A 339 -4.09 -17.66 9.59
C LEU A 339 -4.99 -18.45 8.63
N GLU A 340 -5.70 -19.42 9.19
CA GLU A 340 -6.80 -20.13 8.55
C GLU A 340 -8.12 -19.74 9.23
N VAL A 341 -9.13 -19.43 8.42
CA VAL A 341 -10.45 -19.02 8.91
C VAL A 341 -11.48 -19.95 8.28
N ASN A 342 -12.30 -20.55 9.13
CA ASN A 342 -13.40 -21.43 8.74
C ASN A 342 -14.66 -20.97 9.49
N PHE A 343 -15.70 -20.57 8.76
CA PHE A 343 -17.00 -20.30 9.36
C PHE A 343 -17.71 -21.64 9.62
N LYS A 344 -18.29 -21.77 10.82
CA LYS A 344 -18.96 -23.00 11.21
C LYS A 344 -20.14 -23.24 10.27
N ASP A 345 -20.25 -24.49 9.79
CA ASP A 345 -21.32 -24.95 8.89
C ASP A 345 -21.26 -24.34 7.47
N GLU A 346 -20.13 -23.74 7.09
CA GLU A 346 -19.88 -23.22 5.74
C GLU A 346 -18.65 -23.90 5.11
N ASN A 347 -18.79 -24.35 3.86
CA ASN A 347 -17.68 -24.92 3.07
C ASN A 347 -16.97 -23.83 2.26
N SER A 348 -16.38 -22.86 2.97
CA SER A 348 -15.68 -21.74 2.36
C SER A 348 -14.28 -21.62 2.94
N ALA A 349 -13.27 -21.56 2.08
CA ALA A 349 -11.86 -21.36 2.46
C ALA A 349 -11.18 -20.38 1.50
N GLY A 350 -10.11 -19.75 1.97
CA GLY A 350 -9.26 -18.89 1.14
C GLY A 350 -9.28 -17.40 1.51
N SER A 351 -8.76 -16.56 0.62
CA SER A 351 -8.47 -15.16 0.93
C SER A 351 -9.70 -14.28 1.13
N ALA A 352 -10.85 -14.64 0.57
CA ALA A 352 -12.11 -13.92 0.74
C ALA A 352 -12.69 -14.11 2.16
N VAL A 353 -12.71 -15.37 2.64
CA VAL A 353 -13.19 -15.75 3.97
C VAL A 353 -12.39 -15.07 5.08
N ARG A 354 -11.06 -14.97 4.89
CA ARG A 354 -10.19 -14.24 5.83
C ARG A 354 -10.56 -12.75 5.89
N ARG A 355 -10.80 -12.11 4.74
CA ARG A 355 -11.18 -10.69 4.68
C ARG A 355 -12.51 -10.44 5.38
N GLU A 356 -13.48 -11.31 5.16
CA GLU A 356 -14.79 -11.24 5.82
C GLU A 356 -14.65 -11.37 7.35
N TRP A 357 -13.83 -12.31 7.83
CA TRP A 357 -13.56 -12.42 9.27
C TRP A 357 -12.94 -11.17 9.86
N PHE A 358 -11.96 -10.56 9.18
CA PHE A 358 -11.39 -9.28 9.61
C PHE A 358 -12.45 -8.18 9.67
N ALA A 359 -13.37 -8.11 8.71
CA ALA A 359 -14.46 -7.13 8.74
C ALA A 359 -15.39 -7.34 9.95
N LEU A 360 -15.89 -8.56 10.15
CA LEU A 360 -16.81 -8.90 11.25
C LEU A 360 -16.20 -8.66 12.63
N VAL A 361 -14.94 -9.06 12.82
CA VAL A 361 -14.24 -8.86 14.10
C VAL A 361 -13.97 -7.38 14.35
N SER A 362 -13.66 -6.60 13.31
CA SER A 362 -13.52 -5.15 13.44
C SER A 362 -14.81 -4.51 13.92
N GLU A 363 -15.94 -4.81 13.27
CA GLU A 363 -17.25 -4.29 13.67
C GLU A 363 -17.58 -4.65 15.11
N ALA A 364 -17.26 -5.88 15.53
CA ALA A 364 -17.51 -6.34 16.88
C ALA A 364 -16.71 -5.57 17.95
N PHE A 365 -15.47 -5.17 17.67
CA PHE A 365 -14.67 -4.36 18.61
C PHE A 365 -15.10 -2.90 18.68
N VAL A 366 -15.59 -2.35 17.57
CA VAL A 366 -15.95 -0.92 17.45
C VAL A 366 -17.40 -0.66 17.86
N ALA A 367 -18.23 -1.71 17.88
CA ALA A 367 -19.63 -1.62 18.28
C ALA A 367 -19.77 -0.98 19.67
N PRO A 368 -20.69 -0.02 19.86
CA PRO A 368 -20.94 0.58 21.18
C PRO A 368 -21.26 -0.45 22.27
N SER A 369 -21.90 -1.56 21.89
CA SER A 369 -22.23 -2.69 22.77
C SER A 369 -20.99 -3.43 23.31
N ALA A 370 -19.84 -3.28 22.67
CA ALA A 370 -18.57 -3.78 23.21
C ALA A 370 -18.12 -3.00 24.45
N GLY A 371 -18.57 -1.75 24.62
CA GLY A 371 -18.21 -0.91 25.77
C GLY A 371 -16.70 -0.66 25.90
N LEU A 372 -15.98 -0.72 24.78
CA LEU A 372 -14.52 -0.74 24.73
C LEU A 372 -13.92 0.59 24.25
N LEU A 373 -14.52 1.15 23.20
CA LEU A 373 -14.02 2.31 22.47
C LEU A 373 -15.05 3.43 22.51
N ILE A 374 -14.57 4.66 22.45
CA ILE A 374 -15.38 5.87 22.31
C ILE A 374 -14.99 6.59 21.02
N GLY A 375 -15.98 7.05 20.26
CA GLY A 375 -15.77 7.90 19.10
C GLY A 375 -15.30 9.29 19.50
N THR A 376 -14.41 9.90 18.70
CA THR A 376 -14.09 11.32 18.78
C THR A 376 -14.97 12.14 17.83
N GLU A 377 -14.98 13.48 17.96
CA GLU A 377 -15.92 14.35 17.22
C GLU A 377 -16.00 14.02 15.72
N ARG A 378 -17.24 14.04 15.20
CA ARG A 378 -17.67 13.60 13.85
C ARG A 378 -17.65 12.07 13.60
N GLY A 379 -17.43 11.24 14.63
CA GLY A 379 -17.49 9.77 14.52
C GLY A 379 -16.41 9.18 13.62
N ALA A 380 -15.37 9.98 13.34
CA ALA A 380 -14.37 9.70 12.34
C ALA A 380 -13.30 8.73 12.86
N SER A 381 -13.01 8.75 14.15
CA SER A 381 -12.02 7.88 14.80
C SER A 381 -12.46 7.45 16.19
N VAL A 382 -11.80 6.44 16.75
CA VAL A 382 -12.08 5.80 18.02
C VAL A 382 -10.83 5.75 18.89
N ARG A 383 -11.04 5.77 20.20
CA ARG A 383 -10.01 5.61 21.22
C ARG A 383 -10.54 4.74 22.36
N PRO A 384 -9.69 4.15 23.21
CA PRO A 384 -10.13 3.47 24.41
C PRO A 384 -11.08 4.36 25.22
N LEU A 385 -12.21 3.79 25.61
CA LEU A 385 -13.13 4.41 26.56
C LEU A 385 -12.36 4.64 27.87
N PRO A 386 -12.38 5.85 28.46
CA PRO A 386 -11.76 6.07 29.76
C PRO A 386 -12.33 5.11 30.81
N MET A 387 -11.46 4.30 31.41
CA MET A 387 -11.86 3.29 32.39
C MET A 387 -11.59 3.78 33.80
N LEU A 388 -12.59 3.65 34.67
CA LEU A 388 -12.43 3.91 36.10
C LEU A 388 -11.87 2.66 36.78
N ALA A 389 -10.90 2.83 37.67
CA ALA A 389 -10.32 1.73 38.44
C ALA A 389 -11.36 0.95 39.26
N THR A 390 -12.50 1.57 39.56
CA THR A 390 -13.61 1.00 40.31
C THR A 390 -14.68 0.33 39.44
N ASP A 391 -14.55 0.34 38.10
CA ASP A 391 -15.53 -0.31 37.22
C ASP A 391 -15.37 -1.83 37.31
N PRO A 392 -16.42 -2.59 37.71
CA PRO A 392 -16.34 -4.05 37.79
C PRO A 392 -16.06 -4.73 36.44
N ARG A 393 -16.25 -4.03 35.31
CA ARG A 393 -15.97 -4.53 33.96
C ARG A 393 -14.50 -4.38 33.55
N LEU A 394 -13.70 -3.65 34.33
CA LEU A 394 -12.31 -3.33 34.01
C LEU A 394 -11.46 -4.55 33.60
N PRO A 395 -11.50 -5.71 34.29
CA PRO A 395 -10.69 -6.86 33.89
C PRO A 395 -11.03 -7.37 32.48
N GLN A 396 -12.32 -7.44 32.14
CA GLN A 396 -12.76 -7.87 30.82
C GLN A 396 -12.42 -6.82 29.75
N GLN A 397 -12.61 -5.55 30.08
CA GLN A 397 -12.30 -4.42 29.20
C GLN A 397 -10.81 -4.33 28.85
N LEU A 398 -9.91 -4.54 29.82
CA LEU A 398 -8.47 -4.60 29.57
C LEU A 398 -8.10 -5.78 28.67
N ARG A 399 -8.76 -6.92 28.88
CA ARG A 399 -8.58 -8.11 28.04
C ARG A 399 -9.04 -7.88 26.61
N ASP A 400 -10.19 -7.21 26.44
CA ASP A 400 -10.70 -6.86 25.12
C ASP A 400 -9.79 -5.84 24.41
N LEU A 401 -9.14 -4.92 25.14
CA LEU A 401 -8.11 -4.03 24.60
C LEU A 401 -6.86 -4.79 24.16
N GLU A 402 -6.41 -5.80 24.93
CA GLU A 402 -5.30 -6.66 24.51
C GLU A 402 -5.66 -7.42 23.22
N MET A 403 -6.85 -8.03 23.17
CA MET A 403 -7.32 -8.72 21.97
C MET A 403 -7.43 -7.79 20.78
N LEU A 404 -7.90 -6.55 20.97
CA LEU A 404 -7.93 -5.54 19.92
C LEU A 404 -6.50 -5.24 19.43
N GLY A 405 -5.53 -5.04 20.32
CA GLY A 405 -4.14 -4.82 19.95
C GLY A 405 -3.55 -5.99 19.14
N ARG A 406 -3.82 -7.23 19.58
CA ARG A 406 -3.44 -8.46 18.87
C ARG A 406 -4.11 -8.58 17.51
N PHE A 407 -5.38 -8.23 17.42
CA PHE A 407 -6.15 -8.21 16.16
C PHE A 407 -5.56 -7.22 15.16
N LEU A 408 -5.25 -5.99 15.60
CA LEU A 408 -4.60 -4.99 14.76
C LEU A 408 -3.20 -5.44 14.32
N GLY A 409 -2.42 -6.05 15.23
CA GLY A 409 -1.12 -6.64 14.91
C GLY A 409 -1.23 -7.75 13.87
N LEU A 410 -2.23 -8.65 14.02
CA LEU A 410 -2.50 -9.71 13.07
C LEU A 410 -2.92 -9.15 11.70
N ALA A 411 -3.74 -8.10 11.67
CA ALA A 411 -4.15 -7.43 10.44
C ALA A 411 -2.92 -6.88 9.68
N ILE A 412 -1.96 -6.28 10.38
CA ILE A 412 -0.69 -5.81 9.82
C ILE A 412 0.14 -6.99 9.27
N ILE A 413 0.30 -8.07 10.04
CA ILE A 413 1.06 -9.27 9.63
C ILE A 413 0.47 -9.89 8.36
N GLN A 414 -0.87 -10.00 8.32
CA GLN A 414 -1.60 -10.65 7.23
C GLN A 414 -1.88 -9.70 6.04
N GLN A 415 -1.46 -8.43 6.12
CA GLN A 415 -1.72 -7.41 5.10
C GLN A 415 -3.22 -7.22 4.80
N VAL A 416 -4.03 -7.25 5.85
CA VAL A 416 -5.48 -7.04 5.75
C VAL A 416 -5.85 -5.72 6.44
N CYS A 417 -6.71 -4.94 5.79
CA CYS A 417 -7.25 -3.71 6.38
C CYS A 417 -8.49 -4.00 7.24
N VAL A 418 -8.72 -3.16 8.25
CA VAL A 418 -9.72 -3.42 9.31
C VAL A 418 -10.55 -2.19 9.66
N GLY A 419 -11.77 -2.41 10.15
CA GLY A 419 -12.79 -1.40 10.47
C GLY A 419 -12.50 -0.39 11.59
N VAL A 420 -11.30 -0.36 12.17
CA VAL A 420 -11.10 0.19 13.54
C VAL A 420 -10.34 1.52 13.56
N ARG A 421 -10.92 2.62 13.07
CA ARG A 421 -10.20 3.92 12.94
C ARG A 421 -9.64 4.52 14.23
N LEU A 422 -8.42 4.17 14.64
CA LEU A 422 -7.75 4.73 15.81
C LEU A 422 -7.54 6.25 15.69
N HIS A 423 -7.73 6.95 16.80
CA HIS A 423 -7.43 8.37 16.91
C HIS A 423 -5.92 8.64 16.75
N PRO A 424 -5.48 9.69 16.04
CA PRO A 424 -4.06 9.97 15.81
C PRO A 424 -3.20 10.01 17.08
N SER A 425 -3.75 10.53 18.19
CA SER A 425 -3.04 10.55 19.47
C SER A 425 -2.76 9.14 20.02
N LEU A 426 -3.64 8.17 19.77
CA LEU A 426 -3.42 6.78 20.17
C LEU A 426 -2.36 6.14 19.28
N CYS A 427 -2.37 6.42 17.98
CA CYS A 427 -1.32 5.98 17.07
C CYS A 427 0.05 6.49 17.55
N ARG A 428 0.18 7.80 17.84
CA ARG A 428 1.41 8.36 18.42
C ARG A 428 1.81 7.66 19.73
N SER A 429 0.85 7.36 20.61
CA SER A 429 1.11 6.58 21.84
C SER A 429 1.72 5.21 21.57
N LEU A 430 1.16 4.47 20.61
CA LEU A 430 1.61 3.12 20.26
C LEU A 430 3.02 3.17 19.67
N LEU A 431 3.28 4.19 18.84
CA LEU A 431 4.55 4.41 18.18
C LEU A 431 5.65 4.89 19.13
N ALA A 432 5.29 5.63 20.17
CA ALA A 432 6.19 6.02 21.25
C ALA A 432 6.47 4.90 22.26
N HIS A 433 6.03 3.66 22.00
CA HIS A 433 6.11 2.54 22.95
C HIS A 433 5.52 2.88 24.33
N GLY A 434 4.46 3.70 24.37
CA GLY A 434 3.84 4.17 25.61
C GLY A 434 4.65 5.21 26.38
N GLN A 435 5.72 5.76 25.81
CA GLN A 435 6.41 6.91 26.39
C GLN A 435 5.53 8.16 26.34
N ARG A 436 5.74 9.06 27.31
CA ARG A 436 5.04 10.35 27.35
C ARG A 436 5.48 11.19 26.15
N TRP A 437 4.51 11.69 25.38
CA TRP A 437 4.75 12.73 24.38
C TRP A 437 4.22 14.07 24.88
N GLU A 438 4.76 15.15 24.32
CA GLU A 438 4.26 16.49 24.57
C GLU A 438 2.99 16.73 23.76
N TRP A 439 1.86 16.92 24.44
CA TRP A 439 0.60 17.23 23.81
C TRP A 439 0.67 18.62 23.18
N THR A 440 0.39 18.71 21.89
CA THR A 440 0.23 20.00 21.22
C THR A 440 -1.18 20.52 21.44
N TYR A 441 -1.36 21.83 21.23
CA TYR A 441 -2.67 22.46 21.27
C TYR A 441 -3.64 21.88 20.23
N GLU A 442 -3.13 21.53 19.06
CA GLU A 442 -3.89 20.88 18.00
C GLU A 442 -4.36 19.46 18.41
N ASP A 443 -3.52 18.71 19.14
CA ASP A 443 -3.92 17.39 19.65
C ASP A 443 -5.08 17.49 20.67
N VAL A 444 -5.07 18.55 21.50
CA VAL A 444 -6.16 18.80 22.46
C VAL A 444 -7.43 19.22 21.72
N GLU A 445 -7.32 20.07 20.69
CA GLU A 445 -8.45 20.45 19.84
C GLU A 445 -9.11 19.26 19.14
N GLN A 446 -8.30 18.34 18.60
CA GLN A 446 -8.80 17.13 17.95
C GLN A 446 -9.41 16.13 18.94
N LEU A 447 -8.87 16.06 20.17
CA LEU A 447 -9.34 15.15 21.20
C LEU A 447 -10.65 15.62 21.86
N ASP A 448 -10.74 16.93 22.15
CA ASP A 448 -11.86 17.56 22.85
C ASP A 448 -11.91 19.06 22.46
N ALA A 449 -12.65 19.35 21.40
CA ALA A 449 -12.79 20.70 20.86
C ALA A 449 -13.40 21.68 21.87
N GLN A 450 -14.31 21.21 22.73
CA GLN A 450 -14.91 22.04 23.78
C GLN A 450 -13.89 22.40 24.87
N LEU A 451 -13.09 21.43 25.33
CA LEU A 451 -12.01 21.68 26.27
C LEU A 451 -11.00 22.67 25.67
N TYR A 452 -10.62 22.48 24.41
CA TYR A 452 -9.72 23.37 23.72
C TYR A 452 -10.27 24.80 23.64
N GLN A 453 -11.50 24.97 23.16
CA GLN A 453 -12.14 26.26 23.01
C GLN A 453 -12.27 27.00 24.35
N HIS A 454 -12.69 26.30 25.41
CA HIS A 454 -13.03 26.94 26.68
C HIS A 454 -11.87 27.09 27.66
N LYS A 455 -10.85 26.23 27.60
CA LYS A 455 -9.76 26.20 28.60
C LYS A 455 -8.38 26.48 28.02
N VAL A 456 -8.16 26.23 26.74
CA VAL A 456 -6.85 26.38 26.10
C VAL A 456 -6.78 27.69 25.32
N ASN A 457 -7.70 27.89 24.38
CA ASN A 457 -7.74 29.08 23.53
C ASN A 457 -7.97 30.36 24.38
N SER A 458 -8.90 30.31 25.34
CA SER A 458 -9.16 31.39 26.29
C SER A 458 -7.92 31.80 27.11
N CYS A 459 -7.07 30.84 27.49
CA CYS A 459 -5.81 31.11 28.21
C CYS A 459 -4.72 31.69 27.29
N LEU A 460 -4.67 31.28 26.02
CA LEU A 460 -3.72 31.79 25.02
C LEU A 460 -4.02 33.24 24.63
N VAL A 461 -5.30 33.57 24.46
CA VAL A 461 -5.78 34.94 24.16
C VAL A 461 -5.42 35.91 25.29
N VAL A 462 -5.53 35.48 26.56
CA VAL A 462 -5.17 36.31 27.73
C VAL A 462 -3.65 36.55 27.82
N ARG A 463 -2.81 35.61 27.37
CA ARG A 463 -1.34 35.78 27.34
C ARG A 463 -0.84 36.72 26.24
N HIS A 464 -1.57 36.85 25.13
CA HIS A 464 -1.22 37.77 24.04
C HIS A 464 -1.81 39.19 24.23
N SER A 465 -2.62 39.38 25.27
CA SER A 465 -3.27 40.65 25.62
C SER A 465 -2.60 41.37 26.80
N ARG A 466 -1.37 41.00 27.16
CA ARG A 466 -0.56 41.64 28.21
C ARG A 466 0.77 42.15 27.68
#